data_AF-A0A059CNU5-F1
#
_entry.id   AF-A0A059CNU5-F1
#
_cell.length_a   1.000
_cell.length_b   1.000
_cell.length_c   1.000
_cell.angle_alpha   90.00
_cell.angle_beta   90.00
_cell.angle_gamma   90.00
#
_symmetry.space_group_name_H-M   'P 1'
#
loop_
_entity.id
_entity.type
_entity.pdbx_description
1 polymer ?
#
loop_
_entity_poly.entity_id
_entity_poly.type
_entity_poly.pdbx_seq_one_letter_code
_entity_poly.pdbx_strand_id
1 'polypeptide(L)'
;MIVDAVITAKAVAGHENIPVIVAETGWPNSILDAAEIDANELYSEMYVKGLLGHLRSGQGTPLRKKGVAEAYVYELVDEEAKETTSSQARARN
;
A
#
# COMPACT_ATOMS: atom_id res chain seq x y z
N MET A 1 -12.03 -5.16 6.40
CA MET A 1 -10.80 -4.49 5.92
C MET A 1 -9.59 -5.30 6.40
N ILE A 2 -8.56 -5.49 5.56
CA ILE A 2 -7.40 -6.36 5.85
C ILE A 2 -6.69 -6.00 7.17
N VAL A 3 -6.56 -4.72 7.49
CA VAL A 3 -5.94 -4.25 8.74
C VAL A 3 -6.63 -4.85 9.97
N ASP A 4 -7.96 -4.83 10.01
CA ASP A 4 -8.72 -5.37 11.15
C ASP A 4 -8.57 -6.89 11.26
N ALA A 5 -8.47 -7.60 10.14
CA ALA A 5 -8.20 -9.04 10.16
C ALA A 5 -6.84 -9.36 10.79
N VAL A 6 -5.79 -8.61 10.45
CA VAL A 6 -4.45 -8.76 11.04
C VAL A 6 -4.46 -8.40 12.53
N ILE A 7 -5.18 -7.34 12.93
CA ILE A 7 -5.34 -6.96 14.34
C ILE A 7 -5.99 -8.08 15.14
N THR A 8 -7.07 -8.68 14.62
CA THR A 8 -7.74 -9.80 15.26
C THR A 8 -6.85 -11.03 15.37
N ALA A 9 -6.18 -11.44 14.28
CA ALA A 9 -5.29 -12.60 14.28
C ALA A 9 -4.16 -12.45 15.31
N LYS A 10 -3.55 -11.26 15.36
CA LYS A 10 -2.50 -10.92 16.31
C LYS A 10 -2.98 -10.94 17.77
N ALA A 11 -4.21 -10.48 18.04
CA ALA A 11 -4.80 -10.55 19.36
C ALA A 11 -5.05 -12.00 19.80
N VAL A 12 -5.60 -12.84 18.91
CA VAL A 12 -5.80 -14.28 19.18
C VAL A 12 -4.47 -15.00 19.45
N ALA A 13 -3.39 -14.58 18.78
CA ALA A 13 -2.04 -15.10 19.01
C ALA A 13 -1.37 -14.56 20.30
N GLY A 14 -2.03 -13.69 21.08
CA GLY A 14 -1.48 -13.14 22.34
C GLY A 14 -0.56 -11.93 22.16
N HIS A 15 -0.57 -11.29 20.99
CA HIS A 15 0.33 -10.19 20.63
C HIS A 15 -0.40 -8.84 20.44
N GLU A 16 -1.50 -8.61 21.15
CA GLU A 16 -2.42 -7.46 20.97
C GLU A 16 -1.73 -6.08 20.96
N ASN A 17 -0.63 -5.92 21.71
CA ASN A 17 0.06 -4.65 21.92
C ASN A 17 1.09 -4.29 20.83
N ILE A 18 1.38 -5.20 19.89
CA ILE A 18 2.33 -4.91 18.80
C ILE A 18 1.68 -3.95 17.78
N PRO A 19 2.29 -2.81 17.41
CA PRO A 19 1.75 -1.92 16.38
C PRO A 19 1.64 -2.60 15.01
N VAL A 20 0.67 -2.17 14.19
CA VAL A 20 0.53 -2.64 12.79
C VAL A 20 0.96 -1.51 11.87
N ILE A 21 1.84 -1.84 10.92
CA ILE A 21 2.28 -0.97 9.83
C ILE A 21 1.79 -1.60 8.52
N VAL A 22 1.30 -0.77 7.60
CA VAL A 22 1.00 -1.18 6.22
C VAL A 22 2.25 -0.93 5.39
N ALA A 23 3.02 -1.98 5.15
CA ALA A 23 4.32 -1.86 4.48
C ALA A 23 4.20 -1.52 2.98
N GLU A 24 3.12 -1.96 2.32
CA GLU A 24 2.88 -1.69 0.91
C GLU A 24 1.38 -1.56 0.69
N THR A 25 0.99 -0.54 -0.07
CA THR A 25 -0.39 -0.30 -0.47
C THR A 25 -0.41 0.60 -1.69
N GLY A 26 -1.26 0.32 -2.67
CA GLY A 26 -1.26 1.05 -3.93
C GLY A 26 -2.37 0.57 -4.85
N TRP A 27 -2.46 1.21 -6.02
CA TRP A 27 -3.33 0.80 -7.09
C TRP A 27 -2.65 1.07 -8.44
N PRO A 28 -2.59 0.08 -9.35
CA PRO A 28 -1.87 0.22 -10.62
C PRO A 28 -2.51 1.30 -11.51
N ASN A 29 -1.66 2.04 -12.22
CA ASN A 29 -2.09 3.14 -13.10
C ASN A 29 -2.28 2.70 -14.57
N SER A 30 -1.84 1.50 -14.92
CA SER A 30 -1.85 0.97 -16.28
C SER A 30 -2.05 -0.54 -16.26
N ILE A 31 -2.61 -1.04 -17.36
CA ILE A 31 -3.01 -2.42 -17.54
C ILE A 31 -1.78 -3.26 -17.89
N LEU A 32 -1.51 -4.29 -17.09
CA LEU A 32 -0.49 -5.30 -17.41
C LEU A 32 -1.10 -6.53 -18.09
N ASP A 33 -2.35 -6.86 -17.77
CA ASP A 33 -3.14 -7.95 -18.37
C ASP A 33 -4.54 -7.42 -18.77
N ALA A 34 -5.10 -7.87 -19.89
CA ALA A 34 -6.43 -7.48 -20.38
C ALA A 34 -7.57 -7.70 -19.37
N ALA A 35 -7.37 -8.53 -18.35
CA ALA A 35 -8.30 -8.72 -17.24
C ALA A 35 -8.31 -7.55 -16.22
N GLU A 36 -7.26 -6.72 -16.18
CA GLU A 36 -7.08 -5.63 -15.21
C GLU A 36 -7.64 -4.30 -15.72
N ILE A 37 -8.89 -4.29 -16.21
CA ILE A 37 -9.51 -3.08 -16.80
C ILE A 37 -9.57 -1.88 -15.84
N ASP A 38 -9.51 -2.14 -14.54
CA ASP A 38 -9.53 -1.13 -13.48
C ASP A 38 -8.13 -0.62 -13.11
N ALA A 39 -7.07 -1.16 -13.71
CA ALA A 39 -5.71 -0.65 -13.60
C ALA A 39 -5.53 0.58 -14.52
N ASN A 40 -6.08 1.70 -14.10
CA ASN A 40 -6.03 2.95 -14.85
C ASN A 40 -5.69 4.15 -13.95
N GLU A 41 -5.21 5.22 -14.58
CA GLU A 41 -4.73 6.43 -13.91
C GLU A 41 -5.80 7.06 -13.01
N LEU A 42 -7.07 7.08 -13.45
CA LEU A 42 -8.17 7.64 -12.68
C LEU A 42 -8.36 6.89 -11.35
N TYR A 43 -8.40 5.55 -11.38
CA TYR A 43 -8.57 4.75 -10.17
C TYR A 43 -7.33 4.73 -9.29
N SER A 44 -6.13 4.79 -9.88
CA SER A 44 -4.89 4.98 -9.13
C SER A 44 -4.88 6.30 -8.35
N GLU A 45 -5.24 7.41 -9.01
CA GLU A 45 -5.32 8.71 -8.37
C GLU A 45 -6.40 8.75 -7.28
N MET A 46 -7.59 8.19 -7.58
CA MET A 46 -8.68 8.09 -6.61
C MET A 46 -8.25 7.30 -5.37
N TYR A 47 -7.54 6.19 -5.54
CA TYR A 47 -7.04 5.38 -4.45
C TYR A 47 -6.06 6.16 -3.57
N VAL A 48 -5.03 6.78 -4.15
CA VAL A 48 -4.02 7.53 -3.39
C VAL A 48 -4.64 8.73 -2.66
N LYS A 49 -5.52 9.49 -3.33
CA LYS A 49 -6.25 10.60 -2.69
C LYS A 49 -7.15 10.12 -1.57
N GLY A 50 -7.87 9.02 -1.79
CA GLY A 50 -8.75 8.40 -0.79
C GLY A 50 -7.99 7.92 0.43
N LEU A 51 -6.85 7.25 0.23
CA LEU A 51 -5.95 6.81 1.28
C LEU A 51 -5.42 7.99 2.11
N LEU A 52 -4.89 9.03 1.45
CA LEU A 52 -4.40 10.23 2.13
C LEU A 52 -5.52 10.93 2.91
N GLY A 53 -6.71 11.04 2.34
CA GLY A 53 -7.89 11.57 3.01
C GLY A 53 -8.27 10.77 4.24
N HIS A 54 -8.29 9.44 4.14
CA HIS A 54 -8.59 8.54 5.25
C HIS A 54 -7.56 8.68 6.37
N LEU A 55 -6.26 8.63 6.06
CA LEU A 55 -5.18 8.76 7.05
C LEU A 55 -5.22 10.13 7.75
N ARG A 56 -5.39 11.22 6.99
CA ARG A 56 -5.50 12.59 7.55
C ARG A 56 -6.74 12.79 8.40
N SER A 57 -7.82 12.06 8.14
CA SER A 57 -9.04 12.15 8.94
C SER A 57 -8.90 11.59 10.36
N GLY A 58 -7.88 10.74 10.60
CA GLY A 58 -7.66 10.11 11.90
C GLY A 58 -8.76 9.14 12.34
N GLN A 59 -9.68 8.74 11.46
CA GLN A 59 -10.78 7.81 11.78
C GLN A 59 -10.27 6.41 12.16
N GLY A 60 -9.08 6.05 11.65
CA GLY A 60 -8.51 4.73 11.82
C GLY A 60 -9.41 3.64 11.25
N THR A 61 -9.39 2.47 11.89
CA THR A 61 -10.21 1.33 11.49
C THR A 61 -11.35 1.11 12.49
N PRO A 62 -12.41 0.37 12.11
CA PRO A 62 -13.46 -0.02 13.04
C PRO A 62 -12.95 -0.61 14.36
N LEU A 63 -11.98 -1.55 14.32
CA LEU A 63 -11.39 -2.15 15.54
C LEU A 63 -10.33 -1.27 16.20
N ARG A 64 -9.71 -0.33 15.46
CA ARG A 64 -8.61 0.50 15.95
C ARG A 64 -8.83 1.94 15.53
N LYS A 65 -9.53 2.70 16.37
CA LYS A 65 -9.83 4.14 16.14
C LYS A 65 -8.59 5.03 15.99
N LYS A 66 -7.46 4.62 16.56
CA LYS A 66 -6.17 5.30 16.37
C LYS A 66 -5.53 5.02 15.00
N GLY A 67 -6.05 4.06 14.23
CA GLY A 67 -5.52 3.63 12.94
C GLY A 67 -4.30 2.73 13.05
N VAL A 68 -3.66 2.53 11.89
CA VAL A 68 -2.34 1.92 11.77
C VAL A 68 -1.27 2.90 12.25
N ALA A 69 -0.09 2.39 12.63
CA ALA A 69 1.01 3.24 13.02
C ALA A 69 1.56 4.04 11.84
N GLU A 70 1.79 3.36 10.72
CA GLU A 70 2.32 3.93 9.49
C GLU A 70 1.74 3.18 8.28
N ALA A 71 1.73 3.85 7.13
CA ALA A 71 1.37 3.26 5.84
C ALA A 71 2.32 3.80 4.76
N TYR A 72 2.80 2.91 3.91
CA TYR A 72 3.74 3.21 2.84
C TYR A 72 3.09 2.94 1.49
N VAL A 73 3.08 3.95 0.62
CA VAL A 73 2.53 3.83 -0.72
C VAL A 73 3.54 3.12 -1.60
N TYR A 74 3.10 2.02 -2.20
CA TYR A 74 3.83 1.33 -3.26
C TYR A 74 3.31 1.85 -4.61
N GLU A 75 4.12 2.46 -5.46
CA GLU A 75 5.57 2.73 -5.36
C GLU A 75 5.89 4.17 -5.76
N LEU A 76 7.16 4.58 -5.59
CA LEU A 76 7.60 5.92 -5.99
C LEU A 76 7.84 6.04 -7.50
N VAL A 77 8.30 4.96 -8.14
CA VAL A 77 8.69 4.91 -9.55
C VAL A 77 8.33 3.54 -10.10
N ASP A 78 7.78 3.51 -11.31
CA ASP A 78 7.44 2.27 -12.02
C ASP A 78 8.65 1.32 -12.15
N GLU A 79 8.40 0.02 -11.95
CA GLU A 79 9.42 -1.05 -12.04
C GLU A 79 10.27 -1.04 -13.32
N GLU A 80 9.69 -0.71 -14.49
CA GLU A 80 10.44 -0.64 -15.76
C GLU A 80 11.60 0.37 -15.71
N ALA A 81 11.42 1.47 -14.99
CA ALA A 81 12.48 2.45 -14.78
C ALA A 81 13.55 1.95 -13.79
N LYS A 82 13.21 1.02 -12.88
CA LYS A 82 14.15 0.39 -11.95
C LYS A 82 15.04 -0.64 -12.64
N GLU A 83 14.52 -1.41 -13.60
CA GLU A 83 15.30 -2.35 -14.40
C GLU A 83 16.34 -1.64 -15.28
N THR A 84 15.96 -0.51 -15.89
CA THR A 84 16.88 0.31 -16.70
C THR A 84 18.02 0.88 -15.85
N THR A 85 17.74 1.28 -14.61
CA THR A 85 18.75 1.83 -13.70
C THR A 85 19.70 0.74 -13.17
N SER A 86 19.18 -0.44 -12.84
CA SER A 86 19.97 -1.57 -12.30
C SER A 86 20.82 -2.27 -13.37
N SER A 87 20.33 -2.38 -14.60
CA SER A 87 21.12 -2.89 -15.75
C SER A 87 22.28 -1.95 -16.11
N GLN A 88 22.07 -0.63 -16.11
CA GLN A 88 23.13 0.35 -16.32
C GLN A 88 24.19 0.35 -15.20
N ALA A 89 23.79 0.09 -13.95
CA ALA A 89 24.72 -0.02 -12.83
C ALA A 89 25.59 -1.29 -12.90
N ARG A 90 25.04 -2.42 -13.39
CA ARG A 90 25.80 -3.66 -13.61
C ARG A 90 26.76 -3.60 -14.79
N ALA A 91 26.43 -2.84 -15.85
CA ALA A 91 27.29 -2.69 -17.03
C ALA A 91 28.53 -1.79 -16.81
N ARG A 92 28.63 -1.15 -15.63
CA ARG A 92 29.69 -0.20 -15.28
C ARG A 92 30.75 -0.75 -14.31
N ASN A 93 30.68 -2.04 -13.97
CA ASN A 93 31.65 -2.72 -13.10
C ASN A 93 32.42 -3.81 -13.84
#